data_AF-A0AA51E1G5-F1
#
_entry.id   AF-A0AA51E1G5-F1
#
_cell.length_a   1.000
_cell.length_b   1.000
_cell.length_c   1.000
_cell.angle_alpha   90.00
_cell.angle_beta   90.00
_cell.angle_gamma   90.00
#
_symmetry.space_group_name_H-M   'P 1'
#
loop_
_entity.id
_entity.type
_entity.pdbx_description
1 polymer ?
#
loop_
_entity_poly.entity_id
_entity_poly.type
_entity_poly.pdbx_seq_one_letter_code
_entity_poly.pdbx_strand_id
1 'polypeptide(L)'
;MAFGMKNILQGGFAANYSEAPIAELEKEYNQYLMDGEKITMGFKLVRDALIFTDKRIIMTDKQGATGTKMKVTSINLLSIVNVSMETSGFGFDDSELTFTYISSPELKGHHVEYAAHKLEFPKKFNVQGLYKILQELSYENYLRINNITE
;
A
#
# COMPACT_ATOMS: atom_id res chain seq x y z
N MET A 1 -16.84 26.53 -7.14
CA MET A 1 -16.50 25.44 -6.21
C MET A 1 -15.81 24.35 -7.00
N ALA A 2 -14.48 24.42 -7.12
CA ALA A 2 -13.64 23.36 -7.67
C ALA A 2 -12.63 23.02 -6.58
N PHE A 3 -12.85 21.88 -5.95
CA PHE A 3 -12.16 21.45 -4.74
C PHE A 3 -10.76 20.96 -5.10
N GLY A 4 -9.75 21.74 -4.71
CA GLY A 4 -8.40 21.34 -4.31
C GLY A 4 -7.68 20.23 -5.06
N MET A 5 -7.09 20.56 -6.21
CA MET A 5 -5.88 19.89 -6.71
C MET A 5 -4.70 20.35 -5.84
N LYS A 6 -4.45 19.66 -4.72
CA LYS A 6 -3.29 19.92 -3.84
C LYS A 6 -2.71 18.61 -3.32
N ASN A 7 -2.21 17.79 -4.25
CA ASN A 7 -1.28 16.72 -3.88
C ASN A 7 0.11 17.32 -3.79
N ILE A 8 0.63 17.26 -2.58
CA ILE A 8 1.95 17.67 -2.14
C ILE A 8 2.97 16.76 -2.83
N LEU A 9 3.41 17.18 -4.01
CA LEU A 9 4.65 16.77 -4.65
C LEU A 9 5.62 17.96 -4.51
N GLN A 10 6.32 18.04 -3.39
CA GLN A 10 7.63 18.70 -3.22
C GLN A 10 7.94 18.85 -1.72
N GLY A 11 8.98 18.16 -1.25
CA GLY A 11 9.54 18.35 0.08
C GLY A 11 10.37 17.15 0.51
N GLY A 12 11.61 17.08 0.04
CA GLY A 12 12.53 15.97 0.23
C GLY A 12 12.74 15.57 1.70
N PHE A 13 12.48 14.30 1.95
CA PHE A 13 13.38 13.38 2.63
C PHE A 13 13.24 12.08 1.84
N ALA A 14 14.30 11.57 1.22
CA ALA A 14 14.34 10.20 0.72
C ALA A 14 14.39 9.26 1.93
N ALA A 15 13.30 9.28 2.70
CA ALA A 15 12.93 8.21 3.58
C ALA A 15 12.64 7.01 2.68
N ASN A 16 13.08 5.86 3.10
CA ASN A 16 13.04 4.65 2.31
C ASN A 16 12.31 3.58 3.12
N TYR A 17 11.36 2.86 2.51
CA TYR A 17 10.63 1.81 3.22
C TYR A 17 11.60 0.68 3.60
N SER A 18 11.59 0.27 4.87
CA SER A 18 12.28 -0.93 5.37
C SER A 18 11.28 -1.88 6.02
N GLU A 19 11.48 -3.18 5.84
CA GLU A 19 10.68 -4.20 6.51
C GLU A 19 10.81 -4.08 8.04
N ALA A 20 9.68 -4.13 8.74
CA ALA A 20 9.62 -4.00 10.19
C ALA A 20 9.19 -5.33 10.83
N PRO A 21 9.74 -5.71 12.00
CA PRO A 21 9.31 -6.91 12.70
C PRO A 21 7.82 -6.85 13.08
N ILE A 22 7.10 -7.96 12.90
CA ILE A 22 5.66 -8.04 13.21
C ILE A 22 5.35 -7.61 14.65
N ALA A 23 6.15 -8.05 15.62
CA ALA A 23 5.95 -7.70 17.03
C ALA A 23 6.05 -6.18 17.30
N GLU A 24 6.88 -5.45 16.54
CA GLU A 24 6.96 -3.99 16.63
C GLU A 24 5.69 -3.34 16.06
N LEU A 25 5.24 -3.83 14.89
CA LEU A 25 4.03 -3.35 14.24
C LEU A 25 2.78 -3.62 15.09
N GLU A 26 2.66 -4.80 15.69
CA GLU A 26 1.56 -5.11 16.61
C GLU A 26 1.58 -4.17 17.81
N LYS A 27 2.75 -3.92 18.41
CA LYS A 27 2.85 -3.01 19.56
C LYS A 27 2.36 -1.59 19.23
N GLU A 28 2.64 -1.07 18.03
CA GLU A 28 2.29 0.30 17.63
C GLU A 28 0.87 0.40 17.04
N TYR A 29 0.41 -0.62 16.29
CA TYR A 29 -0.76 -0.53 15.41
C TYR A 29 -1.90 -1.49 15.74
N ASN A 30 -1.79 -2.35 16.77
CA ASN A 30 -2.85 -3.29 17.15
C ASN A 30 -4.21 -2.63 17.40
N GLN A 31 -4.23 -1.38 17.90
CA GLN A 31 -5.46 -0.60 18.11
C GLN A 31 -6.25 -0.28 16.82
N TYR A 32 -5.65 -0.45 15.64
CA TYR A 32 -6.29 -0.20 14.33
C TYR A 32 -6.77 -1.49 13.65
N LEU A 33 -6.49 -2.66 14.23
CA LEU A 33 -6.92 -3.95 13.71
C LEU A 33 -8.39 -4.20 14.09
N MET A 34 -9.12 -4.85 13.19
CA MET A 34 -10.41 -5.44 13.51
C MET A 34 -10.22 -6.69 14.38
N ASP A 35 -11.26 -7.10 15.09
CA ASP A 35 -11.23 -8.32 15.90
C ASP A 35 -10.83 -9.54 15.04
N GLY A 36 -9.77 -10.24 15.46
CA GLY A 36 -9.24 -11.41 14.76
C GLY A 36 -8.47 -11.11 13.45
N GLU A 37 -8.25 -9.85 13.11
CA GLU A 37 -7.33 -9.43 12.03
C GLU A 37 -5.88 -9.59 12.48
N LYS A 38 -5.02 -10.14 11.62
CA LYS A 38 -3.61 -10.41 11.94
C LYS A 38 -2.67 -9.73 10.95
N ILE A 39 -1.60 -9.12 11.47
CA ILE A 39 -0.53 -8.57 10.65
C ILE A 39 0.28 -9.71 10.05
N THR A 40 0.48 -9.69 8.74
CA THR A 40 1.26 -10.71 7.99
C THR A 40 2.63 -10.19 7.60
N MET A 41 2.75 -8.91 7.28
CA MET A 41 4.00 -8.22 6.98
C MET A 41 3.82 -6.70 7.09
N GLY A 42 4.91 -5.94 7.15
CA GLY A 42 4.79 -4.49 7.06
C GLY A 42 6.11 -3.76 6.90
N PHE A 43 6.01 -2.53 6.46
CA PHE A 43 7.13 -1.67 6.10
C PHE A 43 6.97 -0.32 6.78
N LYS A 44 8.07 0.24 7.28
CA LYS A 44 8.09 1.58 7.88
C LYS A 44 8.89 2.53 7.00
N LEU A 45 8.37 3.74 6.85
CA LEU A 45 8.98 4.85 6.14
C LEU A 45 9.16 6.01 7.12
N VAL A 46 10.24 6.00 7.89
CA VAL A 46 10.53 6.98 8.96
C VAL A 46 9.36 7.09 9.96
N ARG A 47 8.34 7.91 9.66
CA ARG A 47 7.15 8.12 10.48
C ARG A 47 5.91 7.35 10.01
N ASP A 48 5.89 6.94 8.75
CA ASP A 48 4.76 6.32 8.09
C ASP A 48 4.92 4.81 8.07
N ALA A 49 3.82 4.09 7.83
CA ALA A 49 3.82 2.64 7.79
C ALA A 49 2.84 2.11 6.74
N LEU A 50 3.24 1.00 6.13
CA LEU A 50 2.48 0.20 5.20
C LEU A 50 2.38 -1.21 5.79
N ILE A 51 1.21 -1.59 6.29
CA ILE A 51 1.00 -2.81 7.06
C ILE A 51 0.04 -3.70 6.31
N PHE A 52 0.47 -4.91 6.00
CA PHE A 52 -0.37 -5.92 5.38
C PHE A 52 -0.95 -6.80 6.49
N THR A 53 -2.25 -7.01 6.42
CA THR A 53 -2.97 -7.97 7.27
C THR A 53 -3.46 -9.15 6.44
N ASP A 54 -4.17 -10.07 7.07
CA ASP A 54 -4.90 -11.13 6.39
C ASP A 54 -6.15 -10.63 5.64
N LYS A 55 -6.48 -9.33 5.71
CA LYS A 55 -7.71 -8.74 5.13
C LYS A 55 -7.47 -7.52 4.24
N ARG A 56 -6.53 -6.65 4.63
CA ARG A 56 -6.32 -5.33 4.00
C ARG A 56 -4.90 -4.84 4.17
N ILE A 57 -4.56 -3.83 3.38
CA ILE A 57 -3.40 -2.97 3.59
C ILE A 57 -3.85 -1.78 4.45
N ILE A 58 -3.15 -1.53 5.54
CA ILE A 58 -3.29 -0.34 6.38
C ILE A 58 -2.11 0.59 6.10
N MET A 59 -2.41 1.84 5.76
CA MET A 59 -1.41 2.88 5.53
C MET A 59 -1.57 3.97 6.58
N THR A 60 -0.46 4.37 7.21
CA THR A 60 -0.44 5.46 8.18
C THR A 60 0.43 6.61 7.72
N ASP A 61 -0.10 7.82 7.80
CA ASP A 61 0.58 9.08 7.50
C ASP A 61 0.57 9.97 8.76
N LYS A 62 1.75 10.19 9.37
CA LYS A 62 1.89 11.07 10.54
C LYS A 62 2.05 12.53 10.08
N GLN A 63 1.05 13.35 10.40
CA GLN A 63 0.94 14.74 10.00
C GLN A 63 1.36 15.73 11.09
N GLY A 64 1.87 16.88 10.67
CA GLY A 64 2.21 18.01 11.54
C GLY A 64 3.61 17.93 12.18
N ALA A 65 4.04 19.04 12.79
CA ALA A 65 5.38 19.17 13.36
C ALA A 65 5.61 18.24 14.56
N THR A 66 4.57 18.00 15.37
CA THR A 66 4.62 17.11 16.54
C THR A 66 4.38 15.64 16.21
N GLY A 67 3.94 15.32 14.98
CA GLY A 67 3.64 13.95 14.54
C GLY A 67 2.51 13.25 15.30
N THR A 68 1.74 13.98 16.12
CA THR A 68 0.68 13.42 16.97
C THR A 68 -0.60 13.14 16.19
N LYS A 69 -0.84 13.87 15.10
CA LYS A 69 -1.97 13.60 14.20
C LYS A 69 -1.56 12.53 13.22
N MET A 70 -2.37 11.48 13.10
CA MET A 70 -2.14 10.40 12.15
C MET A 70 -3.38 10.22 11.28
N LYS A 71 -3.18 10.11 9.97
CA LYS A 71 -4.19 9.62 9.03
C LYS A 71 -3.97 8.12 8.86
N VAL A 72 -5.03 7.34 9.03
CA VAL A 72 -5.02 5.89 8.80
C VAL A 72 -5.96 5.61 7.63
N THR A 73 -5.48 4.89 6.62
CA THR A 73 -6.24 4.52 5.42
C THR A 73 -6.20 3.01 5.25
N SER A 74 -7.27 2.42 4.74
CA SER A 74 -7.38 0.98 4.50
C SER A 74 -7.73 0.68 3.05
N ILE A 75 -7.08 -0.33 2.47
CA ILE A 75 -7.36 -0.85 1.14
C ILE A 75 -7.56 -2.36 1.26
N ASN A 76 -8.74 -2.86 0.91
CA ASN A 76 -9.04 -4.28 1.00
C ASN A 76 -8.16 -5.07 0.02
N LEU A 77 -7.61 -6.21 0.47
CA LEU A 77 -6.77 -7.04 -0.42
C LEU A 77 -7.57 -7.51 -1.63
N LEU A 78 -8.86 -7.79 -1.45
CA LEU A 78 -9.76 -8.22 -2.51
C LEU A 78 -10.10 -7.14 -3.55
N SER A 79 -9.72 -5.88 -3.33
CA SER A 79 -9.94 -4.82 -4.32
C SER A 79 -8.72 -4.52 -5.18
N ILE A 80 -7.56 -5.12 -4.90
CA ILE A 80 -6.34 -4.92 -5.70
C ILE A 80 -6.48 -5.65 -7.04
N VAL A 81 -6.32 -4.92 -8.14
CA VAL A 81 -6.60 -5.42 -9.50
C VAL A 81 -5.44 -5.26 -10.48
N ASN A 82 -4.42 -4.47 -10.15
CA ASN A 82 -3.23 -4.32 -10.99
C ASN A 82 -2.03 -3.93 -10.15
N VAL A 83 -0.84 -4.34 -10.58
CA VAL A 83 0.44 -4.05 -9.95
C VAL A 83 1.46 -3.74 -11.04
N SER A 84 2.22 -2.68 -10.86
CA SER A 84 3.37 -2.35 -11.70
C SER A 84 4.59 -2.08 -10.82
N MET A 85 5.77 -2.36 -11.36
CA MET A 85 7.04 -2.10 -10.69
C MET A 85 8.00 -1.50 -11.71
N GLU A 86 8.75 -0.49 -11.27
CA GLU A 86 9.86 0.09 -12.00
C GLU A 86 11.14 -0.11 -11.17
N THR A 87 12.13 -0.78 -11.76
CA THR A 87 13.41 -1.03 -11.07
C THR A 87 14.34 0.16 -11.24
N SER A 88 15.08 0.50 -10.20
CA SER A 88 16.18 1.46 -10.28
C SER A 88 17.21 1.05 -11.35
N GLY A 89 17.54 1.96 -12.28
CA GLY A 89 18.55 1.73 -13.31
C GLY A 89 20.01 1.76 -12.79
N PHE A 90 20.96 1.99 -13.71
CA PHE A 90 22.39 2.07 -13.41
C PHE A 90 22.81 3.33 -12.59
N GLY A 91 21.86 4.15 -12.13
CA GLY A 91 22.06 5.37 -11.35
C GLY A 91 21.67 5.28 -9.87
N PHE A 92 21.32 6.44 -9.29
CA PHE A 92 20.91 6.61 -7.88
C PHE A 92 19.40 6.48 -7.64
N ASP A 93 18.64 6.15 -8.68
CA ASP A 93 17.17 6.15 -8.60
C ASP A 93 16.66 5.08 -7.64
N ASP A 94 15.54 5.38 -6.98
CA ASP A 94 14.82 4.42 -6.15
C ASP A 94 13.99 3.47 -7.03
N SER A 95 13.64 2.30 -6.50
CA SER A 95 12.69 1.42 -7.18
C SER A 95 11.27 1.78 -6.78
N GLU A 96 10.34 1.66 -7.72
CA GLU A 96 8.96 2.07 -7.52
C GLU A 96 8.04 0.86 -7.65
N LEU A 97 7.00 0.81 -6.82
CA LEU A 97 5.91 -0.16 -6.94
C LEU A 97 4.59 0.59 -6.86
N THR A 98 3.73 0.40 -7.85
CA THR A 98 2.37 0.94 -7.84
C THR A 98 1.37 -0.20 -7.82
N PHE A 99 0.38 -0.12 -6.95
CA PHE A 99 -0.78 -1.02 -6.99
C PHE A 99 -2.05 -0.21 -7.21
N THR A 100 -2.89 -0.69 -8.12
CA THR A 100 -4.22 -0.12 -8.42
C THR A 100 -5.29 -1.00 -7.80
N TYR A 101 -6.29 -0.35 -7.22
CA TYR A 101 -7.40 -1.02 -6.56
C TYR A 101 -8.72 -0.37 -6.94
N ILE A 102 -9.79 -1.17 -6.87
CA ILE A 102 -11.15 -0.69 -6.98
C ILE A 102 -11.50 0.10 -5.72
N SER A 103 -11.91 1.35 -5.88
CA SER A 103 -12.29 2.27 -4.80
C SER A 103 -13.80 2.45 -4.65
N SER A 104 -14.59 2.00 -5.63
CA SER A 104 -16.04 1.95 -5.51
C SER A 104 -16.50 0.89 -4.50
N PRO A 105 -17.72 1.01 -3.92
CA PRO A 105 -18.27 0.00 -3.02
C PRO A 105 -18.38 -1.39 -3.67
N GLU A 106 -18.82 -1.43 -4.92
CA GLU A 106 -18.93 -2.66 -5.70
C GLU A 106 -17.65 -2.96 -6.49
N LEU A 107 -17.22 -4.23 -6.45
CA LEU A 107 -16.10 -4.73 -7.27
C LEU A 107 -16.52 -5.06 -8.72
N LYS A 108 -17.84 -5.08 -9.00
CA LYS A 108 -18.42 -5.31 -10.32
C LYS A 108 -19.58 -4.34 -10.49
N GLY A 109 -19.67 -3.68 -11.63
CA GLY A 109 -20.79 -2.80 -11.92
C GLY A 109 -20.56 -1.93 -13.13
N HIS A 110 -21.56 -1.10 -13.48
CA HIS A 110 -21.47 -0.17 -14.60
C HIS A 110 -20.55 1.03 -14.31
N HIS A 111 -20.29 1.34 -13.03
CA HIS A 111 -19.45 2.45 -12.60
C HIS A 111 -18.45 1.97 -11.55
N VAL A 112 -17.42 1.25 -12.01
CA VAL A 112 -16.29 0.86 -11.16
C VAL A 112 -15.28 1.99 -11.13
N GLU A 113 -14.94 2.45 -9.94
CA GLU A 113 -13.92 3.48 -9.73
C GLU A 113 -12.59 2.85 -9.34
N TYR A 114 -11.50 3.47 -9.77
CA TYR A 114 -10.15 2.99 -9.49
C TYR A 114 -9.31 4.08 -8.83
N ALA A 115 -8.43 3.66 -7.93
CA ALA A 115 -7.37 4.48 -7.38
C ALA A 115 -6.05 3.72 -7.39
N ALA A 116 -4.94 4.44 -7.33
CA ALA A 116 -3.61 3.86 -7.30
C ALA A 116 -2.81 4.42 -6.13
N HIS A 117 -1.94 3.59 -5.57
CA HIS A 117 -0.97 4.01 -4.58
C HIS A 117 0.44 3.63 -5.06
N LYS A 118 1.34 4.61 -5.04
CA LYS A 118 2.74 4.48 -5.44
C LYS A 118 3.61 4.42 -4.19
N LEU A 119 4.52 3.45 -4.16
CA LEU A 119 5.51 3.23 -3.12
C LEU A 119 6.90 3.39 -3.74
N GLU A 120 7.80 4.04 -3.00
CA GLU A 120 9.19 4.26 -3.41
C GLU A 120 10.10 3.55 -2.39
N PHE A 121 11.04 2.76 -2.90
CA PHE A 121 11.90 1.88 -2.11
C PHE A 121 13.36 2.15 -2.40
N PRO A 122 14.24 2.05 -1.38
CA PRO A 122 15.67 2.20 -1.59
C PRO A 122 16.15 1.09 -2.53
N LYS A 123 17.18 1.39 -3.31
CA LYS A 123 17.82 0.43 -4.22
C LYS A 123 18.18 -0.95 -3.62
N LYS A 124 18.44 -1.01 -2.30
CA LYS A 124 18.80 -2.26 -1.59
C LYS A 124 17.59 -3.10 -1.15
N PHE A 125 16.38 -2.55 -1.19
CA PHE A 125 15.18 -3.28 -0.82
C PHE A 125 14.79 -4.25 -1.94
N ASN A 126 14.39 -5.46 -1.58
CA ASN A 126 13.94 -6.47 -2.53
C ASN A 126 12.49 -6.20 -2.95
N VAL A 127 12.31 -5.23 -3.85
CA VAL A 127 10.99 -4.83 -4.36
C VAL A 127 10.33 -5.98 -5.13
N GLN A 128 11.12 -6.85 -5.77
CA GLN A 128 10.64 -7.97 -6.57
C GLN A 128 9.81 -8.97 -5.76
N GLY A 129 10.19 -9.20 -4.49
CA GLY A 129 9.43 -10.06 -3.58
C GLY A 129 8.03 -9.52 -3.33
N LEU A 130 7.92 -8.24 -3.00
CA LEU A 130 6.64 -7.57 -2.78
C LEU A 130 5.81 -7.49 -4.07
N TYR A 131 6.44 -7.19 -5.20
CA TYR A 131 5.80 -7.22 -6.52
C TYR A 131 5.16 -8.59 -6.79
N LYS A 132 5.88 -9.69 -6.57
CA LYS A 132 5.37 -11.04 -6.79
C LYS A 132 4.14 -11.33 -5.93
N ILE A 133 4.19 -11.02 -4.64
CA ILE A 133 3.06 -11.22 -3.70
C ILE A 133 1.81 -10.45 -4.16
N LEU A 134 1.98 -9.16 -4.47
CA LEU A 134 0.87 -8.31 -4.92
C LEU A 134 0.34 -8.75 -6.29
N GLN A 135 1.23 -9.20 -7.19
CA GLN A 135 0.86 -9.69 -8.51
C GLN A 135 0.05 -10.97 -8.42
N GLU A 136 0.44 -11.93 -7.57
CA GLU A 136 -0.32 -13.15 -7.28
C GLU A 136 -1.72 -12.81 -6.75
N LEU A 137 -1.81 -11.94 -5.74
CA LEU A 137 -3.09 -11.46 -5.20
C LEU A 137 -3.96 -10.80 -6.28
N SER A 138 -3.38 -9.93 -7.11
CA SER A 138 -4.11 -9.24 -8.17
C SER A 138 -4.65 -10.22 -9.22
N TYR A 139 -3.91 -11.28 -9.51
CA TYR A 139 -4.31 -12.31 -10.45
C TYR A 139 -5.45 -13.18 -9.89
N GLU A 140 -5.34 -13.61 -8.62
CA GLU A 140 -6.42 -14.30 -7.93
C GLU A 140 -7.70 -13.46 -7.88
N ASN A 141 -7.57 -12.16 -7.62
CA ASN A 141 -8.68 -11.22 -7.69
C ASN A 141 -9.25 -11.09 -9.10
N TYR A 142 -8.42 -11.04 -10.14
CA TYR A 142 -8.88 -11.03 -11.53
C TYR A 142 -9.72 -12.28 -11.82
N LEU A 143 -9.25 -13.47 -11.46
CA LEU A 143 -9.99 -14.71 -11.65
C LEU A 143 -11.34 -14.67 -10.91
N ARG A 144 -11.33 -14.33 -9.62
CA ARG A 144 -12.53 -14.24 -8.76
C ARG A 144 -13.53 -13.19 -9.26
N ILE A 145 -13.06 -11.99 -9.61
CA ILE A 145 -13.91 -10.89 -10.09
C ILE A 145 -14.50 -11.23 -11.46
N ASN A 146 -13.83 -12.03 -12.28
CA ASN A 146 -14.35 -12.43 -13.58
C ASN A 146 -15.03 -13.80 -13.59
N ASN A 147 -15.15 -14.45 -12.43
CA ASN A 147 -15.68 -15.81 -12.29
C ASN A 147 -14.98 -16.82 -13.21
N ILE A 148 -13.67 -16.68 -13.38
CA ILE A 148 -12.84 -17.60 -14.17
C ILE A 148 -12.37 -18.70 -13.22
N THR A 149 -12.73 -19.95 -13.52
CA THR A 149 -12.18 -21.14 -12.85
C THR A 149 -10.99 -21.66 -13.64
N GLU A 150 -9.90 -22.00 -12.95
CA GLU A 150 -8.75 -22.72 -13.52
C GLU A 150 -9.11 -24.13 -13.99
#